data_AF-F4LJ62-F1
#
_entry.id   AF-F4LJ62-F1
#
_cell.length_a   1.000
_cell.length_b   1.000
_cell.length_c   1.000
_cell.angle_alpha   90.00
_cell.angle_beta   90.00
_cell.angle_gamma   90.00
#
_symmetry.space_group_name_H-M   'P 1'
#
loop_
_entity.id
_entity.type
_entity.pdbx_description
1 polymer ?
#
loop_
_entity_poly.entity_id
_entity_poly.type
_entity_poly.pdbx_seq_one_letter_code
_entity_poly.pdbx_strand_id
1 'polypeptide(L)'
;MECNKVLLDSVNAAVRRNLGKAVIALALLLLCSSLIAPAVLLSAAGGDSGMFFSVVLAAAAVVFLLVMQYGFTILLAKLYRGDRAVLGDLFCGFRDFKRVCLLSVLFGVAAIVLCGVIVPAGMALFFASGREMTTAAVMSLVPVLTFVCLIAYWLAVMLPFAFAYFVLYDNPSFTVRQVFKAAARLMRGYRLKFLLFVLRVGGWWLAAAVVSYAVGFVLSGSVSAALLAESRGVASGVFSLARILDAVYFVCAYMALIRVTMGGAAYYGARIADSPSASGPIPLPDTSALSDAPALPLAGDSALPPDEN
;
A
#
# COMPACT_ATOMS: atom_id res chain seq x y z
N MET A 1 18.38 20.43 -4.59
CA MET A 1 16.91 20.58 -4.69
C MET A 1 16.40 20.65 -6.13
N GLU A 2 17.23 21.05 -7.11
CA GLU A 2 16.83 21.11 -8.53
C GLU A 2 16.41 19.76 -9.13
N CYS A 3 17.11 18.67 -8.82
CA CYS A 3 16.75 17.33 -9.30
C CYS A 3 15.29 16.96 -8.94
N ASN A 4 14.80 17.31 -7.75
CA ASN A 4 13.41 17.05 -7.35
C ASN A 4 12.38 17.91 -8.11
N LYS A 5 12.75 19.13 -8.53
CA LYS A 5 11.87 19.98 -9.33
C LYS A 5 11.75 19.42 -10.75
N VAL A 6 12.88 19.07 -11.37
CA VAL A 6 12.92 18.44 -12.69
C VAL A 6 12.10 17.14 -12.71
N LEU A 7 12.24 16.29 -11.69
CA LEU A 7 11.44 15.07 -11.57
C LEU A 7 9.94 15.34 -11.39
N LEU A 8 9.58 16.39 -10.65
CA LEU A 8 8.19 16.78 -10.45
C LEU A 8 7.56 17.26 -11.76
N ASP A 9 8.30 18.05 -12.54
CA ASP A 9 7.85 18.58 -13.82
C ASP A 9 7.72 17.47 -14.86
N SER A 10 8.63 16.50 -14.89
CA SER A 10 8.52 15.32 -15.75
C SER A 10 7.29 14.47 -15.42
N VAL A 11 7.02 14.23 -14.12
CA VAL A 11 5.82 13.52 -13.67
C VAL A 11 4.55 14.28 -14.05
N ASN A 12 4.52 15.60 -13.85
CA ASN A 12 3.38 16.43 -14.23
C ASN A 12 3.10 16.39 -15.73
N ALA A 13 4.14 16.42 -16.57
CA ALA A 13 4.01 16.30 -18.02
C ALA A 13 3.49 14.91 -18.42
N ALA A 14 4.04 13.85 -17.83
CA ALA A 14 3.63 12.47 -18.10
C ALA A 14 2.16 12.22 -17.72
N VAL A 15 1.75 12.70 -16.53
CA VAL A 15 0.36 12.60 -16.06
C VAL A 15 -0.60 13.31 -17.02
N ARG A 16 -0.29 14.53 -17.48
CA ARG A 16 -1.14 15.27 -18.42
C ARG A 16 -1.27 14.56 -19.76
N ARG A 17 -0.16 14.02 -20.28
CA ARG A 17 -0.14 13.31 -21.57
C ARG A 17 -0.94 12.01 -21.54
N ASN A 18 -0.84 11.27 -20.45
CA ASN A 18 -1.37 9.91 -20.34
C ASN A 18 -2.58 9.77 -19.41
N LEU A 19 -3.19 10.90 -19.00
CA LEU A 19 -4.26 10.95 -18.01
C LEU A 19 -5.42 10.01 -18.36
N GLY A 20 -5.91 10.08 -19.62
CA GLY A 20 -7.06 9.30 -20.05
C GLY A 20 -6.85 7.79 -19.87
N LYS A 21 -5.67 7.29 -20.25
CA LYS A 21 -5.33 5.86 -20.09
C LYS A 21 -5.23 5.47 -18.62
N ALA A 22 -4.62 6.32 -17.80
CA ALA A 22 -4.49 6.08 -16.36
C ALA A 22 -5.86 6.07 -15.65
N VAL A 23 -6.75 7.00 -16.01
CA VAL A 23 -8.11 7.08 -15.47
C VAL A 23 -8.94 5.87 -15.90
N ILE A 24 -8.85 5.42 -17.15
CA ILE A 24 -9.56 4.22 -17.62
C ILE A 24 -9.08 2.97 -16.87
N ALA A 25 -7.76 2.80 -16.70
CA ALA A 25 -7.21 1.68 -15.96
C ALA A 25 -7.62 1.69 -14.48
N LEU A 26 -7.65 2.87 -13.87
CA LEU A 26 -8.12 3.04 -12.49
C LEU A 26 -9.62 2.79 -12.38
N ALA A 27 -10.43 3.28 -13.32
CA ALA A 27 -11.86 3.03 -13.36
C ALA A 27 -12.17 1.54 -13.47
N LEU A 28 -11.41 0.79 -14.28
CA LEU A 28 -11.54 -0.66 -14.39
C LEU A 28 -11.21 -1.36 -13.07
N LEU A 29 -10.12 -0.95 -12.39
CA LEU A 29 -9.76 -1.47 -11.07
C LEU A 29 -10.86 -1.19 -10.03
N LEU A 30 -11.43 0.01 -10.03
CA LEU A 30 -12.50 0.41 -9.11
C LEU A 30 -13.81 -0.32 -9.41
N LEU A 31 -14.13 -0.53 -10.69
CA LEU A 31 -15.28 -1.31 -11.10
C LEU A 31 -15.17 -2.74 -10.55
N CYS A 32 -14.02 -3.38 -10.73
CA CYS A 32 -13.75 -4.71 -10.16
C CYS A 32 -13.94 -4.72 -8.63
N SER A 33 -13.37 -3.74 -7.92
CA SER A 33 -13.53 -3.62 -6.47
C SER A 33 -14.99 -3.45 -6.04
N SER A 34 -15.75 -2.59 -6.75
CA SER A 34 -17.15 -2.30 -6.46
C SER A 34 -18.10 -3.48 -6.69
N LEU A 35 -17.78 -4.36 -7.64
CA LEU A 35 -18.59 -5.56 -7.94
C LEU A 35 -18.35 -6.68 -6.93
N ILE A 36 -17.12 -6.76 -6.40
CA ILE A 36 -16.70 -7.79 -5.45
C ILE A 36 -17.37 -7.60 -4.08
N ALA A 37 -17.39 -6.38 -3.55
CA ALA A 37 -17.91 -6.10 -2.21
C ALA A 37 -19.37 -6.56 -1.96
N PRO A 38 -20.35 -6.23 -2.83
CA PRO A 38 -21.73 -6.69 -2.65
C PRO A 38 -21.88 -8.21 -2.85
N ALA A 39 -21.05 -8.83 -3.70
CA ALA A 39 -21.07 -10.29 -3.88
C ALA A 39 -20.64 -11.02 -2.59
N VAL A 40 -19.59 -10.52 -1.91
CA VAL A 40 -19.17 -11.03 -0.60
C VAL A 40 -20.26 -10.83 0.45
N LEU A 41 -20.88 -9.66 0.49
CA LEU A 41 -21.94 -9.38 1.47
C LEU A 41 -23.18 -10.26 1.25
N LEU A 42 -23.60 -10.44 0.00
CA LEU A 42 -24.74 -11.29 -0.35
C LEU A 42 -24.47 -12.76 0.00
N SER A 43 -23.25 -13.24 -0.22
CA SER A 43 -22.88 -14.61 0.17
C SER A 43 -22.95 -14.84 1.69
N ALA A 44 -22.62 -13.82 2.49
CA ALA A 44 -22.69 -13.92 3.95
C ALA A 44 -24.13 -13.99 4.49
N ALA A 45 -25.13 -13.56 3.72
CA ALA A 45 -26.53 -13.61 4.11
C ALA A 45 -27.16 -15.03 4.05
N GLY A 46 -26.45 -16.02 3.48
CA GLY A 46 -26.94 -17.38 3.27
C GLY A 46 -26.88 -18.32 4.48
N GLY A 47 -26.81 -17.80 5.72
CA GLY A 47 -26.65 -18.61 6.93
C GLY A 47 -25.22 -19.18 7.09
N ASP A 48 -25.05 -20.23 7.89
CA ASP A 48 -23.72 -20.76 8.29
C ASP A 48 -22.86 -21.22 7.09
N SER A 49 -23.48 -21.89 6.11
CA SER A 49 -22.80 -22.30 4.88
C SER A 49 -22.45 -21.11 3.98
N GLY A 50 -23.31 -20.08 3.94
CA GLY A 50 -23.04 -18.81 3.29
C GLY A 50 -21.88 -18.06 3.94
N MET A 51 -21.75 -18.13 5.26
CA MET A 51 -20.68 -17.48 6.01
C MET A 51 -19.31 -18.08 5.64
N PHE A 52 -19.20 -19.42 5.58
CA PHE A 52 -17.97 -20.08 5.08
C PHE A 52 -17.64 -19.67 3.64
N PHE A 53 -18.64 -19.73 2.74
CA PHE A 53 -18.44 -19.35 1.34
C PHE A 53 -18.02 -17.89 1.18
N SER A 54 -18.58 -16.98 1.98
CA SER A 54 -18.23 -15.55 1.95
C SER A 54 -16.79 -15.28 2.36
N VAL A 55 -16.26 -16.00 3.35
CA VAL A 55 -14.85 -15.87 3.76
C VAL A 55 -13.91 -16.34 2.65
N VAL A 56 -14.21 -17.48 2.03
CA VAL A 56 -13.42 -18.00 0.90
C VAL A 56 -13.47 -17.04 -0.29
N LEU A 57 -14.66 -16.54 -0.62
CA LEU A 57 -14.86 -15.56 -1.69
C LEU A 57 -14.12 -14.25 -1.40
N ALA A 58 -14.18 -13.76 -0.16
CA ALA A 58 -13.45 -12.56 0.26
C ALA A 58 -11.93 -12.75 0.15
N ALA A 59 -11.40 -13.90 0.57
CA ALA A 59 -9.98 -14.19 0.44
C ALA A 59 -9.53 -14.22 -1.03
N ALA A 60 -10.29 -14.90 -1.90
CA ALA A 60 -10.02 -14.93 -3.34
C ALA A 60 -10.09 -13.53 -3.96
N ALA A 61 -11.09 -12.75 -3.58
CA ALA A 61 -11.27 -11.37 -4.01
C ALA A 61 -10.11 -10.46 -3.61
N VAL A 62 -9.64 -10.56 -2.36
CA VAL A 62 -8.48 -9.79 -1.88
C VAL A 62 -7.24 -10.13 -2.70
N VAL A 63 -6.96 -11.41 -2.95
CA VAL A 63 -5.83 -11.84 -3.81
C VAL A 63 -5.98 -11.28 -5.22
N PHE A 64 -7.17 -11.35 -5.81
CA PHE A 64 -7.45 -10.80 -7.13
C PHE A 64 -7.16 -9.28 -7.19
N LEU A 65 -7.65 -8.51 -6.23
CA LEU A 65 -7.43 -7.07 -6.15
C LEU A 65 -5.95 -6.72 -5.95
N LEU A 66 -5.23 -7.50 -5.14
CA LEU A 66 -3.80 -7.34 -4.89
C LEU A 66 -2.96 -7.58 -6.15
N VAL A 67 -3.32 -8.57 -6.97
CA VAL A 67 -2.65 -8.84 -8.25
C VAL A 67 -2.97 -7.76 -9.29
N MET A 68 -4.21 -7.28 -9.33
CA MET A 68 -4.62 -6.16 -10.19
C MET A 68 -3.93 -4.85 -9.81
N GLN A 69 -3.75 -4.59 -8.51
CA GLN A 69 -3.03 -3.43 -7.99
C GLN A 69 -1.57 -3.41 -8.45
N TYR A 70 -0.91 -4.58 -8.49
CA TYR A 70 0.43 -4.73 -9.06
C TYR A 70 0.42 -4.32 -10.54
N GLY A 71 -0.49 -4.87 -11.34
CA GLY A 71 -0.56 -4.55 -12.78
C GLY A 71 -0.89 -3.09 -13.06
N PHE A 72 -1.73 -2.46 -12.23
CA PHE A 72 -1.99 -1.02 -12.30
C PHE A 72 -0.72 -0.21 -12.08
N THR A 73 0.06 -0.59 -11.05
CA THR A 73 1.33 0.08 -10.71
C THR A 73 2.34 -0.01 -11.87
N ILE A 74 2.45 -1.17 -12.51
CA ILE A 74 3.35 -1.38 -13.66
C ILE A 74 2.86 -0.64 -14.91
N LEU A 75 1.56 -0.65 -15.19
CA LEU A 75 0.98 0.12 -16.29
C LEU A 75 1.32 1.61 -16.16
N LEU A 76 1.18 2.18 -14.96
CA LEU A 76 1.53 3.58 -14.72
C LEU A 76 3.04 3.84 -14.85
N ALA A 77 3.89 2.90 -14.45
CA ALA A 77 5.32 2.99 -14.70
C ALA A 77 5.65 2.99 -16.19
N LYS A 78 5.01 2.14 -17.00
CA LYS A 78 5.16 2.13 -18.47
C LYS A 78 4.70 3.44 -19.10
N LEU A 79 3.56 3.98 -18.65
CA LEU A 79 3.06 5.27 -19.11
C LEU A 79 4.02 6.42 -18.77
N TYR A 80 4.67 6.39 -17.60
CA TYR A 80 5.70 7.36 -17.25
C TYR A 80 6.97 7.22 -18.12
N ARG A 81 7.47 5.99 -18.29
CA ARG A 81 8.66 5.69 -19.11
C ARG A 81 8.47 5.99 -20.60
N GLY A 82 7.23 6.13 -21.06
CA GLY A 82 6.90 6.36 -22.46
C GLY A 82 6.82 5.07 -23.29
N ASP A 83 6.79 3.91 -22.63
CA ASP A 83 6.67 2.60 -23.26
C ASP A 83 5.25 2.38 -23.83
N ARG A 84 5.11 1.38 -24.72
CA ARG A 84 3.78 0.96 -25.21
C ARG A 84 2.98 0.31 -24.07
N ALA A 85 2.22 1.13 -23.36
CA ALA A 85 1.30 0.71 -22.32
C ALA A 85 -0.08 0.38 -22.93
N VAL A 86 -0.50 -0.87 -22.78
CA VAL A 86 -1.80 -1.38 -23.24
C VAL A 86 -2.64 -1.75 -22.01
N LEU A 87 -3.97 -1.66 -22.09
CA LEU A 87 -4.84 -2.03 -20.96
C LEU A 87 -4.62 -3.48 -20.49
N GLY A 88 -4.17 -4.37 -21.39
CA GLY A 88 -3.75 -5.74 -21.05
C GLY A 88 -2.60 -5.82 -20.04
N ASP A 89 -1.77 -4.78 -19.91
CA ASP A 89 -0.71 -4.72 -18.89
C ASP A 89 -1.27 -4.63 -17.47
N LEU A 90 -2.54 -4.24 -17.29
CA LEU A 90 -3.24 -4.31 -16.01
C LEU A 90 -3.29 -5.75 -15.48
N PHE A 91 -3.32 -6.74 -16.38
CA PHE A 91 -3.33 -8.16 -16.04
C PHE A 91 -1.94 -8.79 -16.03
N CYS A 92 -0.85 -8.00 -16.13
CA CYS A 92 0.51 -8.56 -16.13
C CYS A 92 0.83 -9.36 -14.85
N GLY A 93 0.20 -9.04 -13.73
CA GLY A 93 0.35 -9.77 -12.48
C GLY A 93 -0.09 -11.24 -12.56
N PHE A 94 -1.01 -11.57 -13.47
CA PHE A 94 -1.48 -12.94 -13.69
C PHE A 94 -0.50 -13.79 -14.51
N ARG A 95 0.39 -13.17 -15.30
CA ARG A 95 1.39 -13.92 -16.10
C ARG A 95 2.41 -14.62 -15.19
N ASP A 96 2.86 -13.92 -14.16
CA ASP A 96 3.79 -14.44 -13.15
C ASP A 96 3.08 -14.64 -11.79
N PHE A 97 1.88 -15.23 -11.83
CA PHE A 97 0.93 -15.26 -10.73
C PHE A 97 1.55 -15.72 -9.41
N LYS A 98 2.33 -16.81 -9.38
CA LYS A 98 2.89 -17.35 -8.13
C LYS A 98 3.76 -16.33 -7.38
N ARG A 99 4.61 -15.60 -8.10
CA ARG A 99 5.55 -14.63 -7.49
C ARG A 99 4.84 -13.34 -7.12
N VAL A 100 3.99 -12.84 -8.01
CA VAL A 100 3.21 -11.62 -7.78
C VAL A 100 2.21 -11.83 -6.66
N CYS A 101 1.50 -12.96 -6.63
CA CYS A 101 0.59 -13.33 -5.55
C CYS A 101 1.34 -13.41 -4.22
N LEU A 102 2.48 -14.11 -4.15
CA LEU A 102 3.25 -14.19 -2.90
C LEU A 102 3.75 -12.82 -2.42
N LEU A 103 4.25 -11.98 -3.34
CA LEU A 103 4.71 -10.62 -3.03
C LEU A 103 3.54 -9.76 -2.54
N SER A 104 2.43 -9.75 -3.29
CA SER A 104 1.28 -8.90 -2.99
C SER A 104 0.50 -9.39 -1.77
N VAL A 105 0.44 -10.69 -1.49
CA VAL A 105 -0.14 -11.23 -0.25
C VAL A 105 0.72 -10.85 0.93
N LEU A 106 2.06 -10.91 0.85
CA LEU A 106 2.89 -10.48 1.98
C LEU A 106 2.72 -8.98 2.28
N PHE A 107 2.68 -8.17 1.23
CA PHE A 107 2.38 -6.74 1.36
C PHE A 107 0.94 -6.49 1.84
N GLY A 108 -0.01 -7.28 1.35
CA GLY A 108 -1.42 -7.24 1.71
C GLY A 108 -1.67 -7.61 3.17
N VAL A 109 -0.98 -8.63 3.70
CA VAL A 109 -1.03 -9.00 5.12
C VAL A 109 -0.50 -7.86 5.98
N ALA A 110 0.59 -7.21 5.60
CA ALA A 110 1.08 -6.03 6.31
C ALA A 110 0.04 -4.88 6.31
N ALA A 111 -0.65 -4.67 5.17
CA ALA A 111 -1.75 -3.70 5.08
C ALA A 111 -2.97 -4.11 5.93
N ILE A 112 -3.32 -5.40 5.97
CA ILE A 112 -4.43 -5.93 6.76
C ILE A 112 -4.12 -5.84 8.25
N VAL A 113 -2.88 -6.08 8.69
CA VAL A 113 -2.50 -5.87 10.10
C VAL A 113 -2.68 -4.40 10.48
N LEU A 114 -2.29 -3.48 9.60
CA LEU A 114 -2.48 -2.04 9.81
C LEU A 114 -3.97 -1.66 9.92
N CYS A 115 -4.79 -2.04 8.93
CA CYS A 115 -6.20 -1.62 8.86
C CYS A 115 -7.15 -2.47 9.71
N GLY A 116 -6.84 -3.75 9.90
CA GLY A 116 -7.69 -4.75 10.56
C GLY A 116 -7.37 -5.00 12.02
N VAL A 117 -6.18 -4.61 12.51
CA VAL A 117 -5.82 -4.77 13.93
C VAL A 117 -5.64 -3.42 14.61
N ILE A 118 -4.80 -2.53 14.05
CA ILE A 118 -4.46 -1.27 14.74
C ILE A 118 -5.66 -0.31 14.77
N VAL A 119 -6.38 -0.16 13.65
CA VAL A 119 -7.56 0.74 13.61
C VAL A 119 -8.70 0.24 14.53
N PRO A 120 -9.14 -1.04 14.46
CA PRO A 120 -10.20 -1.52 15.34
C PRO A 120 -9.80 -1.54 16.81
N ALA A 121 -8.54 -1.86 17.14
CA ALA A 121 -8.04 -1.77 18.50
C ALA A 121 -8.07 -0.34 19.04
N GLY A 122 -7.63 0.64 18.24
CA GLY A 122 -7.70 2.06 18.60
C GLY A 122 -9.14 2.54 18.79
N MET A 123 -10.06 2.12 17.92
CA MET A 123 -11.49 2.42 18.07
C MET A 123 -12.10 1.76 19.31
N ALA A 124 -11.79 0.48 19.56
CA ALA A 124 -12.27 -0.25 20.74
C ALA A 124 -11.79 0.41 22.04
N LEU A 125 -10.51 0.82 22.09
CA LEU A 125 -9.95 1.57 23.22
C LEU A 125 -10.65 2.91 23.40
N PHE A 126 -10.89 3.66 22.32
CA PHE A 126 -11.62 4.92 22.38
C PHE A 126 -13.04 4.76 22.94
N PHE A 127 -13.80 3.76 22.48
CA PHE A 127 -15.15 3.49 22.98
C PHE A 127 -15.15 2.91 24.41
N ALA A 128 -14.15 2.11 24.79
CA ALA A 128 -14.00 1.61 26.16
C ALA A 128 -13.70 2.76 27.14
N SER A 129 -12.80 3.67 26.77
CA SER A 129 -12.48 4.86 27.57
C SER A 129 -13.63 5.85 27.65
N GLY A 130 -14.50 5.92 26.63
CA GLY A 130 -15.69 6.78 26.65
C GLY A 130 -16.87 6.27 27.49
N ARG A 131 -16.82 5.02 27.96
CA ARG A 131 -17.85 4.44 28.85
C ARG A 131 -17.69 4.84 30.31
N GLU A 132 -16.47 5.18 30.72
CA GLU A 132 -16.22 5.79 32.02
C GLU A 132 -16.05 7.29 31.79
N MET A 133 -16.75 8.14 32.55
CA MET A 133 -16.60 9.60 32.53
C MET A 133 -15.17 9.99 32.97
N THR A 134 -14.18 9.71 32.12
CA THR A 134 -12.80 10.12 32.31
C THR A 134 -12.54 11.33 31.45
N THR A 135 -11.67 12.19 31.96
CA THR A 135 -11.42 13.57 31.54
C THR A 135 -11.28 13.73 30.02
N ALA A 136 -11.66 14.91 29.50
CA ALA A 136 -11.56 15.27 28.07
C ALA A 136 -10.18 14.95 27.43
N ALA A 137 -9.13 14.87 28.25
CA ALA A 137 -7.79 14.44 27.85
C ALA A 137 -7.76 13.01 27.25
N VAL A 138 -8.45 12.02 27.86
CA VAL A 138 -8.42 10.62 27.41
C VAL A 138 -9.10 10.48 26.05
N MET A 139 -10.23 11.17 25.85
CA MET A 139 -10.95 11.22 24.58
C MET A 139 -10.11 11.81 23.44
N SER A 140 -9.21 12.76 23.73
CA SER A 140 -8.31 13.33 22.72
C SER A 140 -7.02 12.53 22.50
N LEU A 141 -6.47 11.88 23.54
CA LEU A 141 -5.15 11.26 23.48
C LEU A 141 -5.14 9.91 22.76
N VAL A 142 -6.15 9.06 22.99
CA VAL A 142 -6.22 7.70 22.40
C VAL A 142 -6.29 7.75 20.87
N PRO A 143 -7.12 8.60 20.22
CA PRO A 143 -7.13 8.73 18.76
C PRO A 143 -5.80 9.26 18.21
N VAL A 144 -5.20 10.25 18.88
CA VAL A 144 -3.92 10.83 18.47
C VAL A 144 -2.80 9.79 18.53
N LEU A 145 -2.71 9.04 19.63
CA LEU A 145 -1.71 7.98 19.77
C LEU A 145 -1.91 6.87 18.73
N THR A 146 -3.16 6.47 18.49
CA THR A 146 -3.49 5.49 17.44
C THR A 146 -3.02 6.00 16.08
N PHE A 147 -3.30 7.26 15.75
CA PHE A 147 -2.89 7.86 14.49
C PHE A 147 -1.36 7.92 14.33
N VAL A 148 -0.64 8.28 15.40
CA VAL A 148 0.83 8.25 15.43
C VAL A 148 1.36 6.83 15.19
N CYS A 149 0.78 5.82 15.84
CA CYS A 149 1.14 4.42 15.63
C CYS A 149 0.88 3.95 14.19
N LEU A 150 -0.25 4.35 13.57
CA LEU A 150 -0.56 4.05 12.18
C LEU A 150 0.49 4.64 11.23
N ILE A 151 0.85 5.91 11.43
CA ILE A 151 1.89 6.59 10.65
C ILE A 151 3.24 5.91 10.85
N ALA A 152 3.63 5.61 12.09
CA ALA A 152 4.89 4.95 12.40
C ALA A 152 4.98 3.57 11.74
N TYR A 153 3.93 2.75 11.82
CA TYR A 153 3.85 1.46 11.14
C TYR A 153 3.98 1.61 9.62
N TRP A 154 3.24 2.55 9.04
CA TRP A 154 3.27 2.77 7.59
C TRP A 154 4.66 3.21 7.12
N LEU A 155 5.33 4.12 7.83
CA LEU A 155 6.70 4.53 7.53
C LEU A 155 7.73 3.41 7.73
N ALA A 156 7.57 2.57 8.74
CA ALA A 156 8.53 1.54 9.10
C ALA A 156 8.40 0.28 8.23
N VAL A 157 7.18 -0.13 7.91
CA VAL A 157 6.88 -1.42 7.26
C VAL A 157 6.48 -1.22 5.81
N MET A 158 5.49 -0.37 5.51
CA MET A 158 4.94 -0.27 4.16
C MET A 158 5.85 0.51 3.22
N LEU A 159 6.42 1.61 3.71
CA LEU A 159 7.23 2.49 2.89
C LEU A 159 8.41 1.73 2.26
N PRO A 160 9.29 0.99 2.99
CA PRO A 160 10.44 0.25 2.41
C PRO A 160 10.12 -0.69 1.26
N PHE A 161 8.87 -1.13 1.17
CA PHE A 161 8.40 -2.06 0.17
C PHE A 161 7.63 -1.40 -0.98
N ALA A 162 7.50 -0.07 -0.99
CA ALA A 162 6.87 0.68 -2.07
C ALA A 162 7.51 0.42 -3.44
N PHE A 163 8.81 0.13 -3.49
CA PHE A 163 9.52 -0.22 -4.74
C PHE A 163 9.50 -1.71 -5.09
N ALA A 164 8.94 -2.58 -4.24
CA ALA A 164 8.99 -4.02 -4.46
C ALA A 164 8.31 -4.43 -5.77
N TYR A 165 7.21 -3.77 -6.13
CA TYR A 165 6.53 -4.00 -7.40
C TYR A 165 7.40 -3.64 -8.62
N PHE A 166 8.08 -2.49 -8.58
CA PHE A 166 8.96 -2.09 -9.68
C PHE A 166 10.20 -2.99 -9.79
N VAL A 167 10.81 -3.37 -8.66
CA VAL A 167 11.98 -4.27 -8.62
C VAL A 167 11.64 -5.65 -9.17
N LEU A 168 10.46 -6.20 -8.82
CA LEU A 168 10.02 -7.49 -9.34
C LEU A 168 9.83 -7.45 -10.87
N TYR A 169 9.28 -6.35 -11.39
CA TYR A 169 9.05 -6.18 -12.82
C TYR A 169 10.35 -6.04 -13.62
N ASP A 170 11.30 -5.24 -13.13
CA ASP A 170 12.58 -5.03 -13.82
C ASP A 170 13.54 -6.24 -13.68
N ASN A 171 13.38 -7.09 -12.66
CA ASN A 171 14.24 -8.27 -12.42
C ASN A 171 13.42 -9.57 -12.28
N PRO A 172 13.00 -10.19 -13.40
CA PRO A 172 12.16 -11.39 -13.39
C PRO A 172 12.87 -12.63 -12.80
N SER A 173 14.20 -12.63 -12.70
CA SER A 173 14.97 -13.75 -12.15
C SER A 173 15.00 -13.79 -10.61
N PHE A 174 14.65 -12.71 -9.91
CA PHE A 174 14.77 -12.63 -8.45
C PHE A 174 13.68 -13.37 -7.69
N THR A 175 14.07 -13.99 -6.57
CA THR A 175 13.15 -14.56 -5.59
C THR A 175 12.48 -13.45 -4.77
N VAL A 176 11.24 -13.64 -4.32
CA VAL A 176 10.47 -12.65 -3.54
C VAL A 176 11.25 -12.07 -2.35
N ARG A 177 12.02 -12.89 -1.62
CA ARG A 177 12.90 -12.43 -0.53
C ARG A 177 14.00 -11.46 -1.00
N GLN A 178 14.60 -11.73 -2.16
CA GLN A 178 15.63 -10.87 -2.75
C GLN A 178 15.02 -9.55 -3.22
N VAL A 179 13.81 -9.58 -3.78
CA VAL A 179 13.05 -8.38 -4.18
C VAL A 179 12.81 -7.47 -2.98
N PHE A 180 12.33 -8.00 -1.85
CA PHE A 180 12.13 -7.21 -0.64
C PHE A 180 13.44 -6.64 -0.09
N LYS A 181 14.52 -7.42 -0.10
CA LYS A 181 15.84 -6.95 0.35
C LYS A 181 16.41 -5.87 -0.57
N ALA A 182 16.21 -5.98 -1.89
CA ALA A 182 16.60 -4.97 -2.85
C ALA A 182 15.78 -3.68 -2.70
N ALA A 183 14.45 -3.78 -2.60
CA ALA A 183 13.57 -2.63 -2.36
C ALA A 183 13.93 -1.89 -1.05
N ALA A 184 14.13 -2.63 0.03
CA ALA A 184 14.51 -2.05 1.32
C ALA A 184 15.90 -1.41 1.31
N ARG A 185 16.86 -1.94 0.53
CA ARG A 185 18.18 -1.32 0.33
C ARG A 185 18.06 -0.02 -0.46
N LEU A 186 17.31 -0.02 -1.56
CA LEU A 186 17.10 1.17 -2.41
C LEU A 186 16.50 2.35 -1.63
N MET A 187 15.72 2.04 -0.59
CA MET A 187 15.07 3.02 0.27
C MET A 187 15.83 3.41 1.54
N ARG A 188 16.89 2.69 1.90
CA ARG A 188 17.61 2.91 3.15
C ARG A 188 18.27 4.29 3.14
N GLY A 189 18.02 5.10 4.18
CA GLY A 189 18.55 6.47 4.29
C GLY A 189 17.77 7.56 3.52
N TYR A 190 16.79 7.19 2.70
CA TYR A 190 16.03 8.14 1.86
C TYR A 190 14.52 8.10 2.07
N ARG A 191 14.04 7.40 3.11
CA ARG A 191 12.61 7.22 3.44
C ARG A 191 11.84 8.55 3.50
N LEU A 192 12.36 9.50 4.28
CA LEU A 192 11.75 10.83 4.43
C LEU A 192 11.82 11.67 3.14
N LYS A 193 12.92 11.56 2.37
CA LYS A 193 13.06 12.26 1.09
C LYS A 193 12.05 11.75 0.06
N PHE A 194 11.83 10.44 0.01
CA PHE A 194 10.80 9.82 -0.82
C PHE A 194 9.39 10.22 -0.35
N LEU A 195 9.12 10.19 0.95
CA LEU A 195 7.82 10.61 1.50
C LEU A 195 7.51 12.08 1.16
N LEU A 196 8.45 12.99 1.37
CA LEU A 196 8.30 14.39 1.01
C LEU A 196 8.10 14.58 -0.49
N PHE A 197 8.78 13.79 -1.32
CA PHE A 197 8.58 13.80 -2.76
C PHE A 197 7.17 13.35 -3.15
N VAL A 198 6.70 12.23 -2.59
CA VAL A 198 5.33 11.73 -2.80
C VAL A 198 4.28 12.74 -2.34
N LEU A 199 4.49 13.37 -1.19
CA LEU A 199 3.60 14.41 -0.67
C LEU A 199 3.60 15.66 -1.57
N ARG A 200 4.75 16.01 -2.16
CA ARG A 200 4.88 17.10 -3.13
C ARG A 200 4.16 16.79 -4.45
N VAL A 201 4.27 15.55 -4.94
CA VAL A 201 3.65 15.09 -6.19
C VAL A 201 2.13 14.97 -6.05
N GLY A 202 1.64 14.41 -4.94
CA GLY A 202 0.22 14.39 -4.60
C GLY A 202 -0.31 15.80 -4.31
N GLY A 203 0.49 16.62 -3.63
CA GLY A 203 0.36 18.06 -3.50
C GLY A 203 -1.06 18.54 -3.19
N TRP A 204 -1.52 19.49 -4.00
CA TRP A 204 -2.82 20.12 -3.89
C TRP A 204 -4.01 19.15 -4.04
N TRP A 205 -3.85 18.04 -4.77
CA TRP A 205 -4.94 17.06 -4.92
C TRP A 205 -5.15 16.26 -3.65
N LEU A 206 -4.06 15.90 -2.96
CA LEU A 206 -4.15 15.24 -1.67
C LEU A 206 -4.75 16.19 -0.62
N ALA A 207 -4.31 17.46 -0.61
CA ALA A 207 -4.85 18.48 0.30
C ALA A 207 -6.35 18.73 0.04
N ALA A 208 -6.75 18.89 -1.23
CA ALA A 208 -8.15 19.07 -1.62
C ALA A 208 -9.00 17.86 -1.23
N ALA A 209 -8.48 16.64 -1.37
CA ALA A 209 -9.17 15.43 -0.92
C ALA A 209 -9.40 15.45 0.61
N VAL A 210 -8.37 15.75 1.40
CA VAL A 210 -8.48 15.81 2.87
C VAL A 210 -9.49 16.89 3.31
N VAL A 211 -9.43 18.08 2.71
CA VAL A 211 -10.38 19.17 3.01
C VAL A 211 -11.80 18.78 2.63
N SER A 212 -12.01 18.23 1.43
CA SER A 212 -13.34 17.81 0.97
C SER A 212 -13.93 16.72 1.87
N TYR A 213 -13.11 15.76 2.29
CA TYR A 213 -13.51 14.72 3.23
C TYR A 213 -13.86 15.28 4.62
N ALA A 214 -13.04 16.17 5.17
CA ALA A 214 -13.28 16.78 6.48
C ALA A 214 -14.57 17.62 6.49
N VAL A 215 -14.79 18.43 5.44
CA VAL A 215 -16.02 19.23 5.30
C VAL A 215 -17.24 18.33 5.09
N GLY A 216 -17.13 17.31 4.23
CA GLY A 216 -18.20 16.34 4.00
C GLY A 216 -18.60 15.57 5.27
N PHE A 217 -17.61 15.20 6.10
CA PHE A 217 -17.83 14.54 7.38
C PHE A 217 -18.60 15.44 8.37
N VAL A 218 -18.18 16.71 8.51
CA VAL A 218 -18.85 17.67 9.40
C VAL A 218 -20.28 17.95 8.94
N LEU A 219 -20.49 18.16 7.64
CA LEU A 219 -21.82 18.38 7.07
C LEU A 219 -22.72 17.15 7.24
N SER A 220 -22.19 15.95 7.05
CA SER A 220 -22.93 14.70 7.26
C SER A 220 -23.35 14.52 8.73
N GLY A 221 -22.49 14.86 9.68
CA GLY A 221 -22.84 14.88 11.11
C GLY A 221 -23.94 15.89 11.44
N SER A 222 -23.93 17.04 10.74
CA SER A 222 -24.96 18.08 10.86
C SER A 222 -26.33 17.61 10.36
N VAL A 223 -26.37 16.82 9.28
CA VAL A 223 -27.60 16.23 8.73
C VAL A 223 -28.21 15.25 9.74
N SER A 224 -27.40 14.39 10.37
CA SER A 224 -27.86 13.45 11.38
C SER A 224 -28.51 14.15 12.58
N ALA A 225 -27.95 15.28 13.00
CA ALA A 225 -28.54 16.11 14.07
C ALA A 225 -29.82 16.84 13.60
N ALA A 226 -29.84 17.37 12.38
CA ALA A 226 -30.98 18.11 11.82
C ALA A 226 -32.21 17.22 11.52
N LEU A 227 -31.98 15.94 11.15
CA LEU A 227 -33.02 14.93 10.96
C LEU A 227 -33.73 14.57 12.26
N LEU A 228 -33.00 14.58 13.39
CA LEU A 228 -33.58 14.39 14.73
C LEU A 228 -34.40 15.61 15.20
N ALA A 229 -34.14 16.79 14.63
CA ALA A 229 -34.77 18.06 15.02
C ALA A 229 -35.93 18.50 14.11
N GLU A 230 -36.59 17.56 13.40
CA GLU A 230 -37.77 17.79 12.53
C GLU A 230 -37.62 18.80 11.36
N SER A 231 -36.42 19.34 11.12
CA SER A 231 -36.14 20.31 10.05
C SER A 231 -35.86 19.67 8.68
N ARG A 232 -36.84 18.94 8.13
CA ARG A 232 -36.69 18.09 6.93
C ARG A 232 -36.21 18.82 5.66
N GLY A 233 -36.52 20.11 5.49
CA GLY A 233 -36.14 20.90 4.31
C GLY A 233 -34.64 21.21 4.25
N VAL A 234 -34.07 21.71 5.34
CA VAL A 234 -32.64 22.05 5.45
C VAL A 234 -31.77 20.78 5.40
N ALA A 235 -32.27 19.69 5.98
CA ALA A 235 -31.58 18.39 5.93
C ALA A 235 -31.36 17.88 4.50
N SER A 236 -32.30 18.11 3.57
CA SER A 236 -32.18 17.67 2.17
C SER A 236 -31.08 18.40 1.39
N GLY A 237 -30.97 19.72 1.54
CA GLY A 237 -29.96 20.53 0.87
C GLY A 237 -28.54 20.25 1.38
N VAL A 238 -28.38 20.13 2.70
CA VAL A 238 -27.09 19.77 3.32
C VAL A 238 -26.66 18.35 2.92
N PHE A 239 -27.61 17.42 2.80
CA PHE A 239 -27.35 16.07 2.33
C PHE A 239 -26.86 16.04 0.88
N SER A 240 -27.51 16.78 -0.04
CA SER A 240 -27.06 16.88 -1.43
C SER A 240 -25.67 17.50 -1.54
N LEU A 241 -25.37 18.54 -0.75
CA LEU A 241 -24.05 19.15 -0.71
C LEU A 241 -22.97 18.18 -0.22
N ALA A 242 -23.26 17.40 0.82
CA ALA A 242 -22.35 16.36 1.31
C ALA A 242 -22.02 15.33 0.22
N ARG A 243 -23.01 14.89 -0.56
CA ARG A 243 -22.78 13.95 -1.68
C ARG A 243 -21.95 14.55 -2.82
N ILE A 244 -22.10 15.84 -3.10
CA ILE A 244 -21.25 16.55 -4.07
C ILE A 244 -19.80 16.59 -3.56
N LEU A 245 -19.60 16.90 -2.27
CA LEU A 245 -18.27 16.91 -1.65
C LEU A 245 -17.63 15.52 -1.62
N ASP A 246 -18.40 14.46 -1.41
CA ASP A 246 -17.92 13.08 -1.52
C ASP A 246 -17.44 12.77 -2.95
N ALA A 247 -18.16 13.24 -3.97
CA ALA A 247 -17.74 13.10 -5.36
C ALA A 247 -16.45 13.90 -5.66
N VAL A 248 -16.32 15.11 -5.11
CA VAL A 248 -15.09 15.92 -5.23
C VAL A 248 -13.92 15.21 -4.54
N TYR A 249 -14.12 14.71 -3.32
CA TYR A 249 -13.14 13.90 -2.60
C TYR A 249 -12.68 12.71 -3.45
N PHE A 250 -13.62 11.97 -4.03
CA PHE A 250 -13.36 10.81 -4.89
C PHE A 250 -12.44 11.20 -6.05
N VAL A 251 -12.81 12.22 -6.82
CA VAL A 251 -12.00 12.70 -7.96
C VAL A 251 -10.60 13.13 -7.50
N CYS A 252 -10.51 13.90 -6.43
CA CYS A 252 -9.22 14.39 -5.93
C CYS A 252 -8.33 13.27 -5.41
N ALA A 253 -8.89 12.31 -4.67
CA ALA A 253 -8.16 11.17 -4.12
C ALA A 253 -7.59 10.28 -5.23
N TYR A 254 -8.36 10.00 -6.29
CA TYR A 254 -7.87 9.19 -7.40
C TYR A 254 -6.86 9.91 -8.29
N MET A 255 -7.04 11.22 -8.49
CA MET A 255 -6.02 12.03 -9.16
C MET A 255 -4.71 12.04 -8.37
N ALA A 256 -4.78 12.14 -7.04
CA ALA A 256 -3.62 12.00 -6.17
C ALA A 256 -3.00 10.60 -6.29
N LEU A 257 -3.81 9.53 -6.31
CA LEU A 257 -3.33 8.15 -6.45
C LEU A 257 -2.53 7.93 -7.74
N ILE A 258 -3.05 8.37 -8.89
CA ILE A 258 -2.35 8.27 -10.19
C ILE A 258 -1.03 9.03 -10.16
N ARG A 259 -1.03 10.24 -9.60
CA ARG A 259 0.18 11.06 -9.49
C ARG A 259 1.23 10.43 -8.58
N VAL A 260 0.82 9.95 -7.41
CA VAL A 260 1.72 9.33 -6.43
C VAL A 260 2.35 8.06 -6.98
N THR A 261 1.58 7.23 -7.67
CA THR A 261 2.07 5.98 -8.28
C THR A 261 3.03 6.24 -9.45
N MET A 262 2.73 7.20 -10.35
CA MET A 262 3.66 7.65 -11.38
C MET A 262 4.92 8.31 -10.79
N GLY A 263 4.76 9.11 -9.73
CA GLY A 263 5.88 9.70 -8.99
C GLY A 263 6.76 8.63 -8.34
N GLY A 264 6.16 7.57 -7.81
CA GLY A 264 6.86 6.39 -7.32
C GLY A 264 7.77 5.76 -8.38
N ALA A 265 7.24 5.58 -9.60
CA ALA A 265 8.01 5.06 -10.73
C ALA A 265 9.15 6.00 -11.16
N ALA A 266 8.90 7.32 -11.19
CA ALA A 266 9.91 8.32 -11.51
C ALA A 266 11.06 8.33 -10.50
N TYR A 267 10.74 8.34 -9.22
CA TYR A 267 11.72 8.33 -8.14
C TYR A 267 12.50 7.01 -8.13
N TYR A 268 11.84 5.90 -8.38
CA TYR A 268 12.49 4.60 -8.53
C TYR A 268 13.49 4.58 -9.70
N GLY A 269 13.11 5.10 -10.87
CA GLY A 269 14.01 5.20 -12.03
C GLY A 269 15.25 6.05 -11.75
N ALA A 270 15.08 7.21 -11.11
CA ALA A 270 16.21 8.05 -10.67
C ALA A 270 17.14 7.30 -9.71
N ARG A 271 16.59 6.47 -8.83
CA ARG A 271 17.37 5.71 -7.85
C ARG A 271 18.18 4.58 -8.44
N ILE A 272 17.66 3.91 -9.46
CA ILE A 272 18.43 2.92 -10.20
C ILE A 272 19.61 3.59 -10.90
N ALA A 273 19.38 4.76 -11.51
CA ALA A 273 20.45 5.51 -12.18
C ALA A 273 21.57 5.91 -11.19
N ASP A 274 21.21 6.35 -9.97
CA ASP A 274 22.17 6.73 -8.93
C ASP A 274 22.88 5.53 -8.25
N SER A 275 22.32 4.33 -8.31
CA SER A 275 22.83 3.16 -7.58
C SER A 275 22.55 1.83 -8.30
N PRO A 276 23.20 1.57 -9.45
CA PRO A 276 22.95 0.38 -10.27
C PRO A 276 23.31 -0.94 -9.54
N SER A 277 24.25 -0.90 -8.59
CA SER A 277 24.62 -2.07 -7.76
C SER A 277 23.56 -2.45 -6.72
N ALA A 278 22.62 -1.55 -6.39
CA ALA A 278 21.56 -1.82 -5.42
C ALA A 278 20.38 -2.61 -6.03
N SER A 279 20.21 -2.56 -7.35
CA SER A 279 19.30 -3.40 -8.13
C SER A 279 19.90 -4.74 -8.58
N GLY A 280 21.24 -4.88 -8.51
CA GLY A 280 21.94 -6.10 -8.92
C GLY A 280 21.80 -7.27 -7.94
N PRO A 281 22.18 -8.50 -8.37
CA PRO A 281 22.23 -9.68 -7.51
C PRO A 281 23.05 -9.40 -6.25
N ILE A 282 22.61 -9.94 -5.12
CA ILE A 282 23.42 -9.96 -3.90
C ILE A 282 24.65 -10.81 -4.24
N PRO A 283 25.90 -10.31 -4.10
CA PRO A 283 27.06 -11.19 -4.10
C PRO A 283 26.80 -12.22 -3.01
N LEU A 284 26.71 -13.50 -3.40
CA LEU A 284 26.71 -14.58 -2.42
C LEU A 284 27.90 -14.33 -1.48
N PRO A 285 27.77 -14.53 -0.16
CA PRO A 285 28.94 -14.49 0.70
C PRO A 285 29.96 -15.43 0.08
N ASP A 286 31.14 -14.89 -0.23
CA ASP A 286 32.22 -15.60 -0.89
C ASP A 286 32.45 -16.92 -0.16
N THR A 287 32.05 -18.04 -0.78
CA THR A 287 32.31 -19.37 -0.23
C THR A 287 33.81 -19.68 -0.22
N SER A 288 34.65 -18.86 -0.87
CA SER A 288 36.10 -18.87 -0.71
C SER A 288 36.54 -18.41 0.68
N ALA A 289 35.77 -17.58 1.39
CA ALA A 289 36.09 -17.19 2.77
C ALA A 289 35.78 -18.30 3.80
N LEU A 290 35.08 -19.37 3.40
CA LEU A 290 34.90 -20.59 4.19
C LEU A 290 35.96 -21.67 3.91
N SER A 291 36.79 -21.48 2.89
CA SER A 291 37.96 -22.33 2.61
C SER A 291 39.18 -21.94 3.46
N ASP A 292 39.22 -20.70 3.97
CA ASP A 292 40.35 -20.16 4.73
C ASP A 292 40.11 -20.20 6.25
N ALA A 293 39.10 -20.93 6.71
CA ALA A 293 38.97 -21.25 8.12
C ALA A 293 40.15 -22.16 8.52
N PRO A 294 40.98 -21.78 9.52
CA PRO A 294 42.09 -22.61 9.95
C PRO A 294 41.53 -23.98 10.35
N ALA A 295 42.11 -25.04 9.78
CA ALA A 295 41.79 -26.41 10.13
C ALA A 295 41.77 -26.54 11.65
N LEU A 296 40.60 -26.83 12.20
CA LEU A 296 40.46 -27.25 13.59
C LEU A 296 41.48 -28.38 13.82
N PRO A 297 42.35 -28.28 14.84
CA PRO A 297 43.29 -29.35 15.12
C PRO A 297 42.46 -30.59 15.43
N LEU A 298 42.63 -31.63 14.60
CA LEU A 298 42.14 -32.98 14.86
C LEU A 298 42.69 -33.37 16.23
N ALA A 299 41.82 -33.30 17.24
CA ALA A 299 42.10 -33.83 18.57
C ALA A 299 42.42 -35.31 18.40
N GLY A 300 43.53 -35.70 19.02
CA GLY A 300 44.25 -36.92 18.72
C GLY A 300 43.48 -38.20 18.98
N ASP A 301 43.98 -39.23 18.32
CA ASP A 301 43.98 -40.62 18.78
C ASP A 301 44.04 -40.70 20.31
N SER A 302 42.95 -41.14 20.91
CA SER A 302 42.98 -41.82 22.21
C SER A 302 42.00 -42.98 22.20
N ALA A 303 42.57 -44.13 21.84
CA ALA A 303 42.36 -45.44 22.43
C ALA A 303 40.96 -45.74 23.02
N LEU A 304 40.23 -46.60 22.31
CA LEU A 304 39.24 -47.52 22.87
C LEU A 304 39.84 -48.31 24.05
N PRO A 305 39.22 -48.32 25.25
CA PRO A 305 39.41 -49.43 26.17
C PRO A 305 38.55 -50.62 25.74
N PRO A 306 39.05 -51.86 25.86
CA PRO A 306 38.33 -53.06 25.48
C PRO A 306 37.25 -53.40 26.51
N ASP A 307 36.12 -53.92 26.03
CA ASP A 307 35.15 -54.65 26.82
C ASP A 307 35.81 -55.92 27.40
N GLU A 308 35.83 -56.03 28.73
CA GLU A 308 36.02 -57.30 29.44
C GLU A 308 34.82 -57.55 30.36
N ASN A 309 34.50 -58.84 30.47
CA ASN A 309 33.46 -59.46 31.30
C ASN A 309 33.34 -58.91 32.73
#